data_AF-A0A7V6YY61-F1
#
_entry.id   AF-A0A7V6YY61-F1
#
_cell.length_a   1.000
_cell.length_b   1.000
_cell.length_c   1.000
_cell.angle_alpha   90.00
_cell.angle_beta   90.00
_cell.angle_gamma   90.00
#
_symmetry.space_group_name_H-M   'P 1'
#
loop_
_entity.id
_entity.type
_entity.pdbx_description
1 polymer ?
#
loop_
_entity_poly.entity_id
_entity_poly.type
_entity_poly.pdbx_seq_one_letter_code
_entity_poly.pdbx_strand_id
1 'polypeptide(L)'
;MNLAQSPDEMFDVVNSRDEVVDRRSRSEVHRLGLLHRAVHVLVFNTRGEVFLQKRSMLKDRQPGLWDSSVSGHVDSGEEYDQSAVRELREEIGVDGVVPERWFKIDACPETDQEFVWVYRCAHDGPFVLSPQ
;
A
#
# COMPACT_ATOMS: atom_id res chain seq x y z
N MET A 1 15.07 -0.14 17.89
CA MET A 1 13.69 -0.63 17.68
C MET A 1 13.61 -1.01 16.21
N ASN A 2 13.16 -2.23 15.89
CA ASN A 2 12.88 -2.57 14.50
C ASN A 2 11.62 -1.80 14.13
N LEU A 3 11.76 -0.70 13.39
CA LEU A 3 10.62 0.01 12.85
C LEU A 3 10.07 -0.86 11.71
N ALA A 4 8.76 -1.07 11.67
CA ALA A 4 8.12 -1.74 10.55
C ALA A 4 8.28 -0.95 9.24
N GLN A 5 8.44 0.39 9.36
CA GLN A 5 8.50 1.32 8.24
C GLN A 5 9.59 2.37 8.50
N SER A 6 10.35 2.72 7.47
CA SER A 6 11.45 3.68 7.59
C SER A 6 10.91 5.12 7.42
N PRO A 7 11.16 6.04 8.35
CA PRO A 7 10.78 7.44 8.19
C PRO A 7 11.56 8.15 7.06
N ASP A 8 12.67 7.56 6.63
CA ASP A 8 13.58 8.04 5.59
C ASP A 8 13.27 7.44 4.20
N GLU A 9 12.28 6.54 4.11
CA GLU A 9 11.75 6.04 2.84
C GLU A 9 11.29 7.21 1.98
N MET A 10 11.63 7.21 0.69
CA MET A 10 11.39 8.34 -0.20
C MET A 10 10.14 8.10 -1.04
N PHE A 11 9.22 9.05 -1.03
CA PHE A 11 8.01 9.03 -1.86
C PHE A 11 8.04 10.13 -2.90
N ASP A 12 7.41 9.87 -4.04
CA ASP A 12 7.03 10.93 -4.97
C ASP A 12 5.85 11.72 -4.38
N VAL A 13 6.01 13.04 -4.30
CA VAL A 13 4.93 13.99 -4.00
C VAL A 13 4.28 14.38 -5.31
N VAL A 14 2.95 14.32 -5.34
CA VAL A 14 2.17 14.56 -6.55
C VAL A 14 1.29 15.80 -6.44
N ASN A 15 0.81 16.29 -7.57
CA ASN A 15 -0.23 17.31 -7.61
C ASN A 15 -1.64 16.68 -7.63
N SER A 16 -2.68 17.50 -7.71
CA SER A 16 -4.08 17.06 -7.73
C SER A 16 -4.50 16.28 -9.00
N ARG A 17 -3.61 16.15 -9.98
CA ARG A 17 -3.80 15.32 -11.18
C ARG A 17 -3.00 14.03 -11.11
N ASP A 18 -2.44 13.73 -9.95
CA ASP A 18 -1.53 12.61 -9.74
C ASP A 18 -0.30 12.66 -10.66
N GLU A 19 0.26 13.86 -10.87
CA GLU A 19 1.52 14.05 -11.59
C GLU A 19 2.63 14.33 -10.56
N VAL A 20 3.78 13.66 -10.69
CA VAL A 20 4.93 13.86 -9.79
C VAL A 20 5.47 15.28 -9.93
N VAL A 21 5.63 15.97 -8.80
CA VAL A 21 6.15 17.34 -8.74
C VAL A 21 7.36 17.51 -7.83
N ASP A 22 7.57 16.58 -6.88
CA ASP A 22 8.67 16.64 -5.92
C ASP A 22 8.94 15.25 -5.31
N ARG A 23 9.98 15.12 -4.48
CA ARG A 23 10.31 13.90 -3.71
C ARG A 23 10.65 14.26 -2.28
N ARG A 24 10.06 13.56 -1.32
CA ARG A 24 10.25 13.82 0.11
C ARG A 24 10.27 12.50 0.88
N SER A 25 10.82 12.53 2.09
CA SER A 25 10.76 11.36 2.95
C SER A 25 9.32 11.12 3.44
N ARG A 26 8.99 9.87 3.76
CA ARG A 26 7.72 9.44 4.38
C ARG A 26 7.33 10.36 5.53
N SER A 27 8.28 10.61 6.42
CA SER A 27 8.07 11.47 7.59
C SER A 27 7.71 12.91 7.21
N GLU A 28 8.31 13.47 6.15
CA GLU A 28 7.96 14.81 5.67
C GLU A 28 6.61 14.84 4.96
N VAL A 29 6.32 13.84 4.12
CA VAL A 29 5.04 13.70 3.39
C VAL A 29 3.86 13.68 4.36
N HIS A 30 3.90 12.79 5.36
CA HIS A 30 2.81 12.68 6.34
C HIS A 30 2.73 13.89 7.27
N ARG A 31 3.87 14.46 7.68
CA ARG A 31 3.89 15.65 8.55
C ARG A 31 3.31 16.89 7.86
N LEU A 32 3.55 17.03 6.56
CA LEU A 32 3.09 18.18 5.77
C LEU A 32 1.74 17.95 5.09
N GLY A 33 1.19 16.73 5.13
CA GLY A 33 -0.06 16.38 4.45
C GLY A 33 0.05 16.50 2.93
N LEU A 34 1.19 16.09 2.37
CA LEU A 34 1.42 16.18 0.93
C LEU A 34 0.69 15.05 0.20
N LEU A 35 0.17 15.36 -0.99
CA LEU A 35 -0.43 14.34 -1.84
C LEU A 35 0.64 13.35 -2.29
N HIS A 36 0.36 12.07 -2.14
CA HIS A 36 1.27 10.99 -2.48
C HIS A 36 0.47 9.76 -2.94
N ARG A 37 1.15 8.62 -3.12
CA ARG A 37 0.60 7.46 -3.82
C ARG A 37 0.68 6.20 -2.97
N ALA A 38 -0.37 5.40 -3.02
CA ALA A 38 -0.43 4.09 -2.38
C ALA A 38 -1.17 3.06 -3.24
N VAL A 39 -1.02 1.79 -2.88
CA VAL A 39 -1.74 0.66 -3.48
C VAL A 39 -2.47 -0.11 -2.40
N HIS A 40 -3.63 -0.64 -2.79
CA HIS A 40 -4.33 -1.67 -2.04
C HIS A 40 -4.59 -2.86 -2.96
N VAL A 41 -4.36 -4.08 -2.48
CA VAL A 41 -4.72 -5.30 -3.18
C VAL A 41 -5.78 -6.06 -2.39
N LEU A 42 -6.83 -6.49 -3.08
CA LEU A 42 -7.85 -7.39 -2.54
C LEU A 42 -7.61 -8.81 -3.10
N VAL A 43 -7.25 -9.73 -2.22
CA VAL A 43 -6.99 -11.14 -2.52
C VAL A 43 -8.26 -11.93 -2.22
N PHE A 44 -8.80 -12.56 -3.26
CA PHE A 44 -9.98 -13.42 -3.17
C PHE A 44 -9.56 -14.89 -3.19
N ASN A 45 -10.16 -15.72 -2.34
CA ASN A 45 -10.03 -17.17 -2.49
C ASN A 45 -11.00 -17.71 -3.56
N THR A 46 -10.90 -19.01 -3.87
CA THR A 46 -11.78 -19.69 -4.84
C THR A 46 -13.27 -19.72 -4.43
N ARG A 47 -13.59 -19.42 -3.18
CA ARG A 47 -14.97 -19.26 -2.68
C ARG A 47 -15.51 -17.83 -2.82
N GLY A 48 -14.70 -16.90 -3.31
CA GLY A 48 -15.07 -15.49 -3.44
C GLY A 48 -14.99 -14.69 -2.14
N GLU A 49 -14.34 -15.22 -1.10
CA GLU A 49 -14.12 -14.52 0.17
C GLU A 49 -12.84 -13.68 0.09
N VAL A 50 -12.83 -12.54 0.78
CA VAL A 50 -11.67 -11.62 0.82
C VAL A 50 -10.80 -11.92 2.03
N PHE A 51 -9.50 -12.05 1.81
CA PHE A 51 -8.51 -12.06 2.89
C PHE A 51 -8.32 -10.63 3.44
N LEU A 52 -8.45 -10.41 4.74
CA LEU A 52 -8.19 -9.11 5.37
C LEU A 52 -7.03 -9.23 6.35
N GLN A 53 -6.18 -8.21 6.40
CA GLN A 53 -5.10 -8.15 7.39
C GLN A 53 -5.50 -7.30 8.59
N LYS A 54 -4.99 -7.68 9.77
CA LYS A 54 -5.01 -6.81 10.94
C LYS A 54 -3.63 -6.19 11.07
N ARG A 55 -3.57 -4.86 10.97
CA ARG A 55 -2.31 -4.10 10.98
C ARG A 55 -1.53 -4.36 12.26
N SER A 56 -0.21 -4.47 12.14
CA SER A 56 0.68 -4.54 13.30
C SER A 56 0.54 -3.30 14.19
N MET A 57 0.82 -3.48 15.47
CA MET A 57 0.90 -2.36 16.42
C MET A 57 2.13 -1.49 16.20
N LEU A 58 3.06 -1.90 15.33
CA LEU A 58 4.31 -1.19 15.01
C LEU A 58 4.17 -0.20 13.85
N LYS A 59 3.04 -0.20 13.13
CA LYS A 59 2.77 0.77 12.05
C LYS A 59 2.62 2.18 12.64
N ASP A 60 3.18 3.17 11.94
CA ASP A 60 3.12 4.58 12.33
C ASP A 60 1.72 5.20 12.14
N ARG A 61 0.96 4.69 11.17
CA ARG A 61 -0.43 5.07 10.88
C ARG A 61 -1.39 3.92 11.18
N GLN A 62 -2.45 4.24 11.93
CA GLN A 62 -3.60 3.37 12.22
C GLN A 62 -3.25 1.96 12.74
N PRO A 63 -2.44 1.83 13.82
CA PRO A 63 -2.03 0.54 14.36
C PRO A 63 -3.23 -0.29 14.87
N GLY A 64 -3.22 -1.60 14.61
CA GLY A 64 -4.21 -2.55 15.14
C GLY A 64 -5.58 -2.59 14.45
N LEU A 65 -5.80 -1.74 13.44
CA LEU A 65 -7.05 -1.75 12.65
C LEU A 65 -7.06 -2.88 11.61
N TRP A 66 -8.25 -3.19 11.11
CA TRP A 66 -8.41 -4.06 9.94
C TRP A 66 -8.15 -3.26 8.66
N ASP A 67 -7.47 -3.89 7.72
CA ASP A 67 -7.08 -3.34 6.43
C ASP A 67 -7.48 -4.30 5.30
N SER A 68 -7.31 -3.85 4.06
CA SER A 68 -7.27 -4.66 2.85
C SER A 68 -6.31 -5.86 2.95
N SER A 69 -6.32 -6.71 1.93
CA SER A 69 -5.48 -7.91 1.92
C SER A 69 -3.99 -7.59 1.95
N VAL A 70 -3.58 -6.52 1.28
CA VAL A 70 -2.23 -5.96 1.22
C VAL A 70 -2.34 -4.48 0.93
N SER A 71 -1.54 -3.65 1.59
CA SER A 71 -1.51 -2.20 1.36
C SER A 71 -0.09 -1.66 1.49
N GLY A 72 0.28 -0.69 0.66
CA GLY A 72 1.62 -0.12 0.72
C GLY A 72 1.73 1.22 0.02
N HIS A 73 2.79 1.95 0.33
CA HIS A 73 3.10 3.19 -0.37
C HIS A 73 3.81 2.85 -1.68
N VAL A 74 3.66 3.73 -2.68
CA VAL A 74 4.47 3.64 -3.91
C VAL A 74 5.78 4.37 -3.66
N ASP A 75 6.89 3.67 -3.81
CA ASP A 75 8.21 4.26 -3.62
C ASP A 75 8.52 5.30 -4.71
N SER A 76 9.41 6.25 -4.39
CA SER A 76 9.85 7.27 -5.35
C SER A 76 10.42 6.62 -6.63
N GLY A 77 9.81 6.92 -7.77
CA GLY A 77 10.18 6.37 -9.07
C GLY A 77 9.66 4.95 -9.36
N GLU A 78 8.86 4.38 -8.45
CA GLU A 78 8.13 3.13 -8.67
C GLU A 78 6.77 3.42 -9.31
N GLU A 79 6.32 2.53 -10.19
CA GLU A 79 4.96 2.57 -10.73
C GLU A 79 3.99 1.80 -9.83
N TYR A 80 2.71 2.20 -9.81
CA TYR A 80 1.69 1.54 -8.98
C TYR A 80 1.62 0.01 -9.18
N ASP A 81 1.75 -0.49 -10.42
CA ASP A 81 1.67 -1.93 -10.70
C ASP A 81 2.85 -2.70 -10.09
N GLN A 82 4.02 -2.06 -10.04
CA GLN A 82 5.24 -2.64 -9.45
C GLN A 82 5.10 -2.70 -7.93
N SER A 83 4.61 -1.61 -7.32
CA SER A 83 4.32 -1.55 -5.88
C SER A 83 3.32 -2.63 -5.48
N ALA A 84 2.22 -2.82 -6.22
CA ALA A 84 1.22 -3.85 -5.90
C ALA A 84 1.79 -5.28 -5.91
N VAL A 85 2.71 -5.58 -6.84
CA VAL A 85 3.40 -6.89 -6.89
C VAL A 85 4.42 -7.02 -5.77
N ARG A 86 5.18 -5.97 -5.48
CA ARG A 86 6.18 -5.94 -4.39
C ARG A 86 5.50 -6.17 -3.04
N GLU A 87 4.44 -5.43 -2.75
CA GLU A 87 3.73 -5.51 -1.47
C GLU A 87 3.05 -6.88 -1.26
N LEU A 88 2.52 -7.51 -2.33
CA LEU A 88 2.01 -8.89 -2.24
C LEU A 88 3.09 -9.88 -1.77
N ARG A 89 4.31 -9.71 -2.28
CA ARG A 89 5.45 -10.55 -1.88
C ARG A 89 5.88 -10.23 -0.45
N GLU A 90 5.98 -8.95 -0.10
CA GLU A 90 6.54 -8.49 1.17
C GLU A 90 5.61 -8.73 2.37
N GLU A 91 4.30 -8.51 2.22
CA GLU A 91 3.36 -8.62 3.34
C GLU A 91 2.84 -10.05 3.55
N ILE A 92 2.56 -10.78 2.46
CA ILE A 92 1.88 -12.09 2.54
C ILE A 92 2.61 -13.24 1.82
N GLY A 93 3.80 -12.98 1.26
CA GLY A 93 4.63 -14.00 0.64
C GLY A 93 4.12 -14.53 -0.71
N VAL A 94 3.21 -13.81 -1.37
CA VAL A 94 2.66 -14.22 -2.67
C VAL A 94 3.54 -13.69 -3.79
N ASP A 95 4.10 -14.59 -4.60
CA ASP A 95 4.95 -14.27 -5.75
C ASP A 95 4.38 -14.87 -7.05
N GLY A 96 4.77 -14.33 -8.20
CA GLY A 96 4.32 -14.79 -9.52
C GLY A 96 2.86 -14.47 -9.86
N VAL A 97 2.15 -13.75 -8.98
CA VAL A 97 0.79 -13.24 -9.23
C VAL A 97 0.88 -11.78 -9.62
N VAL A 98 0.30 -11.42 -10.77
CA VAL A 98 0.15 -10.04 -11.20
C VAL A 98 -1.28 -9.60 -10.89
N PRO A 99 -1.51 -8.69 -9.93
CA PRO A 99 -2.85 -8.25 -9.58
C PRO A 99 -3.41 -7.32 -10.66
N GLU A 100 -4.72 -7.42 -10.90
CA GLU A 100 -5.43 -6.62 -11.90
C GLU A 100 -5.86 -5.28 -11.31
N ARG A 101 -5.64 -4.17 -12.03
CA ARG A 101 -6.20 -2.86 -11.66
C ARG A 101 -7.72 -2.93 -11.67
N TRP A 102 -8.35 -2.54 -10.57
CA TRP A 102 -9.81 -2.56 -10.47
C TRP A 102 -10.41 -1.16 -10.57
N PHE A 103 -10.01 -0.25 -9.69
CA PHE A 103 -10.44 1.14 -9.71
C PHE A 103 -9.45 2.00 -8.93
N LYS A 104 -9.55 3.31 -9.11
CA LYS A 104 -8.72 4.30 -8.43
C LYS A 104 -9.59 5.15 -7.50
N ILE A 105 -9.05 5.48 -6.33
CA ILE A 105 -9.61 6.43 -5.38
C ILE A 105 -8.73 7.68 -5.39
N ASP A 106 -9.36 8.84 -5.53
CA ASP A 106 -8.67 10.13 -5.50
C ASP A 106 -8.20 10.48 -4.08
N ALA A 107 -7.10 11.22 -4.00
CA ALA A 107 -6.54 11.67 -2.74
C ALA A 107 -7.48 12.62 -2.00
N CYS A 108 -7.73 12.31 -0.73
CA CYS A 108 -8.48 13.15 0.19
C CYS A 108 -8.01 12.94 1.64
N PRO A 109 -8.46 13.76 2.61
CA PRO A 109 -8.07 13.58 4.01
C PRO A 109 -8.37 12.19 4.57
N GLU A 110 -9.45 11.54 4.13
CA GLU A 110 -9.84 10.19 4.54
C GLU A 110 -8.90 9.09 4.01
N THR A 111 -8.23 9.33 2.88
CA THR A 111 -7.14 8.47 2.37
C THR A 111 -5.77 8.91 2.85
N ASP A 112 -5.69 9.77 3.88
CA ASP A 112 -4.43 10.37 4.34
C ASP A 112 -3.66 11.11 3.24
N GLN A 113 -4.39 11.72 2.30
CA GLN A 113 -3.83 12.40 1.12
C GLN A 113 -3.22 11.47 0.06
N GLU A 114 -3.62 10.19 0.04
CA GLU A 114 -3.12 9.21 -0.93
C GLU A 114 -4.03 9.07 -2.14
N PHE A 115 -3.46 9.15 -3.35
CA PHE A 115 -4.07 8.55 -4.54
C PHE A 115 -3.85 7.04 -4.49
N VAL A 116 -4.96 6.29 -4.47
CA VAL A 116 -4.92 4.85 -4.26
C VAL A 116 -5.38 4.12 -5.50
N TRP A 117 -4.52 3.29 -6.09
CA TRP A 117 -4.99 2.25 -6.98
C TRP A 117 -5.39 1.01 -6.19
N VAL A 118 -6.63 0.57 -6.37
CA VAL A 118 -7.14 -0.68 -5.83
C VAL A 118 -7.02 -1.76 -6.89
N TYR A 119 -6.36 -2.85 -6.52
CA TYR A 119 -6.15 -4.03 -7.33
C TYR A 119 -6.92 -5.22 -6.77
N ARG A 120 -7.05 -6.26 -7.60
CA ARG A 120 -7.58 -7.56 -7.18
C ARG A 120 -6.75 -8.72 -7.73
N CYS A 121 -6.70 -9.81 -7.00
CA CYS A 121 -6.19 -11.09 -7.50
C CYS A 121 -6.89 -12.26 -6.80
N ALA A 122 -6.63 -13.47 -7.29
CA ALA A 122 -7.13 -14.70 -6.66
C ALA A 122 -5.96 -15.55 -6.13
N HIS A 123 -6.05 -15.98 -4.87
CA HIS A 123 -5.07 -16.86 -4.24
C HIS A 123 -5.68 -17.56 -3.01
N ASP A 124 -5.54 -18.89 -2.89
CA ASP A 124 -6.07 -19.67 -1.74
C ASP A 124 -5.06 -19.81 -0.58
N GLY A 125 -3.85 -19.27 -0.74
CA GLY A 125 -2.73 -19.48 0.17
C GLY A 125 -1.84 -20.66 -0.27
N PRO A 126 -0.88 -21.08 0.57
CA PRO A 126 -0.59 -20.54 1.90
C PRO A 126 -0.09 -19.09 1.83
N PHE A 127 -0.29 -18.34 2.92
CA PHE A 127 0.28 -17.01 3.11
C PHE A 127 1.39 -17.07 4.15
N VAL A 128 2.47 -16.32 3.91
CA VAL A 128 3.56 -16.13 4.86
C VAL A 128 3.53 -14.68 5.29
N LEU A 129 2.93 -14.41 6.45
CA LEU A 129 2.70 -13.06 6.93
C LEU A 129 3.98 -12.46 7.50
N SER A 130 4.32 -11.26 7.03
CA SER A 130 5.39 -10.46 7.62
C SER A 130 4.85 -9.65 8.81
N PRO A 131 5.60 -9.51 9.92
CA PRO A 131 5.14 -8.81 11.13
C PRO A 131 5.11 -7.27 11.01
N GLN A 132 5.11 -6.74 9.78
CA GLN A 132 5.12 -5.30 9.49
C GLN A 132 3.91 -4.58 10.08
#